data_AF-A0A7S2BFU2-F1
#
_entry.id   AF-A0A7S2BFU2-F1
#
_cell.length_a   1.000
_cell.length_b   1.000
_cell.length_c   1.000
_cell.angle_alpha   90.00
_cell.angle_beta   90.00
_cell.angle_gamma   90.00
#
_symmetry.space_group_name_H-M   'P 1'
#
loop_
_entity.id
_entity.type
_entity.pdbx_description
1 polymer ?
#
loop_
_entity_poly.entity_id
_entity_poly.type
_entity_poly.pdbx_seq_one_letter_code
_entity_poly.pdbx_strand_id
1 'polypeptide(L)'
;FTFSQCFGERSPGEEVHEADLISALEFSHDGEHLATGDRGGRVVLFERVDDDAECAPNAACSPDDLANGKVRRRHGNKRRTEFRYSTEFQSHEPEFDFLKSLEIEEKINQIRWCN
;
A
#
# COMPACT_ATOMS: atom_id res chain seq x y z
N PHE A 1 -4.66 -2.58 -19.05
CA PHE A 1 -4.47 -2.59 -17.59
C PHE A 1 -3.79 -3.90 -17.23
N THR A 2 -2.68 -3.83 -16.49
CA THR A 2 -1.97 -5.03 -16.02
C THR A 2 -2.20 -5.10 -14.52
N PHE A 3 -2.75 -6.21 -14.05
CA PHE A 3 -2.86 -6.50 -12.62
C PHE A 3 -1.44 -6.61 -12.02
N SER A 4 -1.19 -5.95 -10.89
CA SER A 4 0.12 -5.92 -10.24
C SER A 4 0.16 -6.63 -8.89
N GLN A 5 -0.79 -6.35 -8.00
CA GLN A 5 -0.75 -6.80 -6.62
C GLN A 5 -2.16 -6.97 -6.03
N CYS A 6 -2.32 -7.95 -5.13
CA CYS A 6 -3.48 -8.12 -4.26
C CYS A 6 -3.04 -8.37 -2.82
N PHE A 7 -3.87 -7.91 -1.88
CA PHE A 7 -3.74 -8.18 -0.44
C PHE A 7 -5.04 -8.77 0.09
N GLY A 8 -4.95 -9.49 1.21
CA GLY A 8 -6.11 -10.11 1.84
C GLY A 8 -6.63 -11.33 1.06
N GLU A 9 -5.72 -12.16 0.55
CA GLU A 9 -6.09 -13.47 -0.01
C GLU A 9 -6.84 -14.29 1.03
N ARG A 10 -7.95 -14.90 0.61
CA ARG A 10 -8.86 -15.68 1.46
C ARG A 10 -8.86 -17.13 1.03
N SER A 11 -9.10 -18.03 1.99
CA SER A 11 -9.32 -19.42 1.66
C SER A 11 -10.64 -19.60 0.90
N PRO A 12 -10.73 -20.54 -0.05
CA PRO A 12 -12.01 -20.83 -0.72
C PRO A 12 -13.08 -21.22 0.31
N GLY A 13 -14.22 -20.51 0.29
CA GLY A 13 -15.32 -20.72 1.23
C GLY A 13 -15.23 -19.92 2.53
N GLU A 14 -14.20 -19.09 2.71
CA GLU A 14 -14.13 -18.13 3.80
C GLU A 14 -15.07 -16.95 3.56
N GLU A 15 -15.97 -16.69 4.50
CA GLU A 15 -16.86 -15.54 4.47
C GLU A 15 -16.11 -14.25 4.79
N VAL A 16 -16.55 -13.14 4.18
CA VAL A 16 -15.96 -11.82 4.43
C VAL A 16 -16.55 -11.26 5.71
N HIS A 17 -15.73 -11.05 6.73
CA HIS A 17 -16.19 -10.34 7.92
C HIS A 17 -16.39 -8.85 7.60
N GLU A 18 -17.50 -8.28 8.06
CA GLU A 18 -17.78 -6.85 7.84
C GLU A 18 -16.68 -5.94 8.41
N ALA A 19 -16.07 -6.34 9.53
CA ALA A 19 -14.95 -5.65 10.17
C ALA A 19 -13.73 -5.53 9.24
N ASP A 20 -13.48 -6.50 8.37
CA ASP A 20 -12.35 -6.52 7.43
C ASP A 20 -12.63 -5.78 6.11
N LEU A 21 -13.82 -5.17 5.96
CA LEU A 21 -14.12 -4.36 4.79
C LEU A 21 -13.36 -3.03 4.85
N ILE A 22 -12.47 -2.82 3.88
CA ILE A 22 -11.76 -1.55 3.72
C ILE A 22 -12.79 -0.42 3.52
N SER A 23 -12.71 0.58 4.39
CA SER A 23 -13.63 1.71 4.50
C SER A 23 -12.96 3.04 4.12
N ALA A 24 -11.63 3.13 4.27
CA ALA A 24 -10.83 4.30 3.92
C ALA A 24 -9.49 3.88 3.31
N LEU A 25 -8.95 4.72 2.41
CA LEU A 25 -7.65 4.51 1.78
C LEU A 25 -7.04 5.86 1.39
N GLU A 26 -5.77 6.09 1.70
CA GLU A 26 -5.04 7.29 1.26
C GLU A 26 -3.54 7.02 1.05
N PHE A 27 -3.00 7.53 -0.07
CA PHE A 27 -1.55 7.57 -0.31
C PHE A 27 -0.93 8.80 0.34
N SER A 28 0.30 8.67 0.84
CA SER A 28 1.09 9.84 1.22
C SER A 28 1.37 10.73 0.01
N HIS A 29 1.67 12.00 0.26
CA HIS A 29 1.86 12.99 -0.80
C HIS A 29 3.00 12.63 -1.78
N ASP A 30 4.06 12.00 -1.28
CA ASP A 30 5.20 11.50 -2.06
C ASP A 30 4.94 10.13 -2.73
N GLY A 31 3.86 9.44 -2.36
CA GLY A 31 3.51 8.12 -2.86
C GLY A 31 4.35 6.98 -2.27
N GLU A 32 5.14 7.23 -1.23
CA GLU A 32 5.97 6.22 -0.57
C GLU A 32 5.19 5.38 0.43
N HIS A 33 4.04 5.86 0.91
CA HIS A 33 3.17 5.14 1.82
C HIS A 33 1.74 5.04 1.29
N LEU A 34 1.10 3.93 1.65
CA LEU A 34 -0.33 3.69 1.45
C LEU A 34 -0.93 3.31 2.79
N ALA A 35 -1.95 4.03 3.22
CA ALA A 35 -2.71 3.71 4.42
C ALA A 35 -4.10 3.19 4.03
N THR A 36 -4.55 2.13 4.69
CA THR A 36 -5.93 1.62 4.59
C THR A 36 -6.54 1.55 5.97
N GLY A 37 -7.82 1.88 6.08
CA GLY A 37 -8.63 1.67 7.28
C GLY A 37 -9.82 0.77 6.95
N ASP A 38 -10.27 -0.02 7.91
CA ASP A 38 -11.41 -0.91 7.75
C ASP A 38 -12.59 -0.54 8.67
N ARG A 39 -13.66 -1.33 8.63
CA ARG A 39 -14.82 -1.10 9.49
C ARG A 39 -14.60 -1.53 10.94
N GLY A 40 -13.64 -2.42 11.18
CA GLY A 40 -13.24 -2.87 12.51
C GLY A 40 -12.26 -1.93 13.22
N GLY A 41 -12.04 -0.72 12.70
CA GLY A 41 -11.24 0.31 13.35
C GLY A 41 -9.73 0.10 13.28
N ARG A 42 -9.26 -0.85 12.47
CA ARG A 42 -7.84 -1.08 12.23
C ARG A 42 -7.34 -0.18 11.10
N VAL A 43 -6.11 0.31 11.26
CA VAL A 43 -5.35 1.01 10.21
C VAL A 43 -4.14 0.16 9.85
N VAL A 44 -3.95 -0.08 8.56
CA VAL A 44 -2.79 -0.79 8.00
C VAL A 44 -1.99 0.18 7.13
N LEU A 45 -0.68 0.22 7.36
CA LEU A 45 0.27 1.00 6.58
C LEU A 45 1.10 0.06 5.70
N PHE A 46 1.26 0.49 4.46
CA PHE A 46 2.12 -0.14 3.48
C PHE A 46 3.19 0.84 3.01
N GLU A 47 4.38 0.33 2.73
CA GLU A 47 5.50 1.07 2.18
C GLU A 47 5.74 0.65 0.75
N ARG A 48 6.02 1.63 -0.11
CA ARG A 48 6.38 1.40 -1.49
C ARG A 48 7.72 0.67 -1.56
N VAL A 49 7.79 -0.32 -2.44
CA VAL A 49 9.01 -1.05 -2.79
C VAL A 49 9.21 -0.88 -4.28
N ASP A 50 10.36 -0.31 -4.67
CA ASP A 50 10.78 -0.27 -6.06
C ASP A 50 11.65 -1.51 -6.38
N ASP A 51 11.44 -2.11 -7.55
CA ASP A 51 12.22 -3.25 -8.07
C ASP A 51 13.74 -2.98 -8.22
N ASP A 52 14.23 -1.77 -7.93
CA ASP A 52 15.64 -1.41 -8.11
C ASP A 52 16.57 -1.84 -6.96
N ALA A 53 16.04 -2.38 -5.86
CA ALA A 53 16.86 -2.85 -4.74
C ALA A 53 17.63 -4.16 -5.02
N GLU A 54 17.30 -4.88 -6.10
CA GLU A 54 18.07 -6.05 -6.60
C GLU A 54 18.86 -5.76 -7.89
N CYS A 55 19.09 -4.49 -8.26
CA CYS A 55 20.16 -4.19 -9.20
C CYS A 55 21.45 -3.96 -8.41
N ALA A 56 22.17 -5.06 -8.16
CA ALA A 56 23.48 -5.04 -7.53
C ALA A 56 24.35 -3.90 -8.13
N PRO A 57 25.13 -3.15 -7.31
CA PRO A 57 25.99 -2.05 -7.78
C PRO A 57 27.13 -2.47 -8.73
N ASN A 58 27.13 -3.73 -9.17
CA ASN A 58 28.19 -4.36 -9.94
C ASN A 58 27.68 -4.91 -11.28
N ALA A 59 26.60 -4.37 -11.84
CA ALA A 59 26.39 -4.47 -13.28
C ALA A 59 27.37 -3.52 -13.97
N ALA A 60 28.64 -3.93 -14.01
CA ALA A 60 29.66 -3.25 -14.79
C ALA A 60 29.12 -3.06 -16.21
N CYS A 61 28.86 -1.80 -16.57
CA CYS A 61 28.73 -1.44 -17.98
C CYS A 61 30.01 -1.92 -18.64
N SER A 62 29.88 -2.84 -19.58
CA SER A 62 31.05 -3.32 -20.33
C SER A 62 31.71 -2.08 -20.96
N PRO A 63 33.04 -1.91 -20.86
CA PRO A 63 33.72 -0.73 -21.42
C PRO A 63 33.41 -0.46 -22.91
N ASP A 64 32.93 -1.47 -23.63
CA ASP A 64 32.58 -1.42 -25.05
C ASP A 64 31.32 -0.59 -25.40
N ASP A 65 30.47 -0.24 -24.42
CA ASP A 65 29.25 0.55 -24.68
C ASP A 65 29.50 2.05 -24.94
N LEU A 66 30.73 2.55 -24.77
CA LEU A 66 31.10 3.94 -25.11
C LEU A 66 31.49 4.12 -26.59
N ALA A 67 31.86 3.06 -27.31
CA ALA A 67 32.42 3.17 -28.65
C ALA A 67 31.36 3.33 -29.74
N ASN A 68 30.14 2.84 -29.51
CA ASN A 68 29.01 3.03 -30.40
C ASN A 68 28.04 4.00 -29.72
N GLY A 69 27.96 5.24 -30.21
CA GLY A 69 27.06 6.31 -29.74
C GLY A 69 25.54 6.03 -29.82
N LYS A 70 25.11 4.80 -29.58
CA LYS A 70 23.75 4.39 -29.23
C LYS A 70 23.65 4.43 -27.72
N VAL A 71 23.45 5.62 -27.15
CA VAL A 71 22.74 5.73 -25.87
C VAL A 71 21.42 5.03 -26.10
N ARG A 72 21.32 3.76 -25.68
CA ARG A 72 20.05 3.09 -25.53
C ARG A 72 19.31 3.92 -24.50
N ARG A 73 18.50 4.88 -24.97
CA ARG A 73 17.41 5.42 -24.17
C ARG A 73 16.69 4.19 -23.69
N ARG A 74 16.87 3.85 -22.40
CA ARG A 74 16.12 2.80 -21.72
C ARG A 74 14.67 3.18 -21.98
N HIS A 75 14.08 2.53 -22.99
CA HIS A 75 12.66 2.67 -23.28
C HIS A 75 11.95 2.31 -21.99
N GLY A 76 11.05 3.19 -21.56
CA GLY A 76 10.44 3.21 -20.24
C GLY A 76 9.96 1.85 -19.79
N ASN A 77 10.81 1.12 -19.07
CA ASN A 77 10.38 0.05 -18.21
C ASN A 77 9.65 0.77 -17.08
N LYS A 78 8.33 0.82 -17.19
CA LYS A 78 7.42 1.28 -16.16
C LYS A 78 7.71 0.41 -14.94
N ARG A 79 8.53 0.92 -14.02
CA ARG A 79 8.93 0.22 -12.79
C ARG A 79 7.65 -0.28 -12.12
N ARG A 80 7.64 -1.54 -11.70
CA ARG A 80 6.47 -2.10 -11.02
C ARG A 80 6.46 -1.45 -9.64
N THR A 81 5.45 -0.62 -9.40
CA THR A 81 5.24 -0.03 -8.08
C THR A 81 4.51 -1.09 -7.25
N GLU A 82 5.22 -1.66 -6.31
CA GLU A 82 4.64 -2.60 -5.34
C GLU A 82 4.62 -1.96 -3.97
N PHE A 83 3.70 -2.41 -3.13
CA PHE A 83 3.65 -2.03 -1.73
C PHE A 83 3.93 -3.26 -0.87
N ARG A 84 4.50 -3.06 0.30
CA ARG A 84 4.70 -4.10 1.30
C ARG A 84 4.05 -3.68 2.60
N TYR A 85 3.45 -4.64 3.29
CA TYR A 85 2.99 -4.42 4.66
C TYR A 85 4.13 -3.84 5.50
N SER A 86 3.88 -2.69 6.12
CA SER A 86 4.79 -2.04 7.06
C SER A 86 4.33 -2.33 8.49
N THR A 87 3.11 -1.89 8.85
CA THR A 87 2.57 -2.08 10.19
C THR A 87 1.04 -1.96 10.20
N GLU A 88 0.42 -2.39 11.28
CA GLU A 88 -0.99 -2.16 11.57
C GLU A 88 -1.19 -1.81 13.04
N PHE A 89 -2.30 -1.12 13.33
CA PHE A 89 -2.71 -0.82 14.68
C PHE A 89 -4.23 -0.63 14.79
N GLN A 90 -4.76 -0.87 15.98
CA GLN A 90 -6.16 -0.56 16.31
C GLN A 90 -6.27 0.94 16.58
N SER A 91 -6.99 1.65 15.71
CA SER A 91 -7.19 3.10 15.84
C SER A 91 -8.45 3.44 16.64
N HIS A 92 -9.50 2.65 16.57
CA HIS A 92 -10.76 2.87 17.29
C HIS A 92 -11.29 1.56 17.86
N GLU A 93 -12.03 1.64 18.96
CA GLU A 93 -12.82 0.54 19.51
C GLU A 93 -14.30 0.95 19.54
N PRO A 94 -15.25 0.00 19.53
CA PRO A 94 -16.67 0.32 19.64
C PRO A 94 -16.94 1.05 20.96
N GLU A 95 -17.70 2.14 20.89
CA GLU A 95 -18.10 2.93 22.06
C GLU A 95 -19.63 3.09 22.13
N PHE A 96 -20.14 3.53 23.27
CA PHE A 96 -21.57 3.77 23.45
C PHE A 96 -21.84 5.13 24.10
N ASP A 97 -22.66 5.96 23.44
CA ASP A 97 -23.17 7.21 23.99
C ASP A 97 -24.44 6.92 24.81
N PHE A 98 -24.31 6.92 26.14
CA PHE A 98 -25.43 6.67 27.06
C PHE A 98 -26.51 7.75 27.03
N LEU A 99 -26.17 9.00 26.70
CA LEU A 99 -27.14 10.10 26.68
C LEU A 99 -28.04 10.02 25.45
N LYS A 100 -27.48 9.57 24.33
CA LYS A 100 -28.20 9.41 23.07
C LYS A 100 -28.68 7.99 22.82
N SER A 101 -28.28 7.03 23.66
CA SER A 101 -28.50 5.60 23.44
C SER A 101 -28.02 5.16 22.05
N LEU A 102 -26.83 5.61 21.67
CA LEU A 102 -26.27 5.43 20.33
C LEU A 102 -24.95 4.65 20.42
N GLU A 103 -24.84 3.61 19.60
CA GLU A 103 -23.57 2.91 19.37
C GLU A 103 -22.68 3.74 18.45
N ILE A 104 -21.41 3.88 18.83
CA ILE A 104 -20.38 4.56 18.07
C ILE A 104 -19.52 3.47 17.45
N GLU A 105 -19.64 3.31 16.13
CA GLU A 105 -18.86 2.36 15.36
C GLU A 105 -17.36 2.70 15.39
N GLU A 106 -16.51 1.69 15.49
CA GLU A 106 -15.06 1.81 15.36
C GLU A 106 -14.59 2.07 13.92
N LYS A 107 -15.50 2.07 12.95
CA LYS A 107 -15.19 2.24 11.53
C LYS A 107 -14.31 3.45 11.25
N ILE A 108 -13.22 3.21 10.52
CA ILE A 108 -12.40 4.30 9.97
C ILE A 108 -13.18 5.03 8.88
N ASN A 109 -13.52 6.29 9.13
CA ASN A 109 -14.28 7.07 8.16
C ASN A 109 -13.38 7.73 7.11
N GLN A 110 -12.22 8.23 7.51
CA GLN A 110 -11.24 8.91 6.66
C GLN A 110 -9.84 8.72 7.24
N ILE A 111 -8.84 8.68 6.36
CA ILE A 111 -7.42 8.78 6.69
C ILE A 111 -6.89 9.98 5.94
N ARG A 112 -6.03 10.79 6.57
CA ARG A 112 -5.41 11.97 5.97
C ARG A 112 -3.94 12.02 6.37
N TRP A 113 -3.04 12.15 5.42
CA TRP A 113 -1.63 12.41 5.71
C TRP A 113 -1.42 13.88 6.10
N CYS A 114 -0.55 14.12 7.08
CA CYS A 114 -0.08 15.47 7.40
C CYS A 114 0.90 15.94 6.32
N ASN A 115 0.80 17.21 5.93
CA ASN A 115 1.72 17.86 5.00
C ASN A 115 2.95 18.44 5.71
#